data_AF-A0AAW1FB23-F1
#
_entry.id   AF-A0AAW1FB23-F1
#
_cell.length_a   1.000
_cell.length_b   1.000
_cell.length_c   1.000
_cell.angle_alpha   90.00
_cell.angle_beta   90.00
_cell.angle_gamma   90.00
#
_symmetry.space_group_name_H-M   'P 1'
#
loop_
_entity.id
_entity.type
_entity.pdbx_description
1 polymer ?
#
loop_
_entity_poly.entity_id
_entity_poly.type
_entity_poly.pdbx_seq_one_letter_code
_entity_poly.pdbx_strand_id
1 'polypeptide(L)'
;MVVGKLTFTKPEREKLAKVLWLLNWISVLTGAILFSLGLFLKVEIERWQEVMSEGILYVPHMLITTGLAACCINFLGGKICLDCTDTNKFLRWKLVMMPYIICTLFFTSCILAGALMCYSVRSQLEDSLALGLRNAMRYYKDTDTPGRCYLKKTLDLLQIQFQCCGNSRYQDWFQVQWISNRYLDMTSSSVVDRLRSNVEGKYLTEGVPFSCCSTLSPRPCIQQQVGDRSPHFNYDQRSQQLNLWRRGCRQALMDHYTGIMQSIGLTVLLIWLFELLVLTGVRYLQTAMENVLRLGDPDSEVDGWILENSLAETARSNFDIIKNMGKCYQVDNDPNINIPTAAEQEVPSRQLRIPVTS
;
A
#
# COMPACT_ATOMS: atom_id res chain seq x y z
N MET A 1 22.85 -4.71 -32.07
CA MET A 1 21.97 -5.78 -32.60
C MET A 1 20.56 -5.50 -32.12
N VAL A 2 19.56 -5.38 -33.01
CA VAL A 2 18.18 -5.03 -32.63
C VAL A 2 17.49 -6.25 -32.03
N VAL A 3 16.84 -6.09 -30.87
CA VAL A 3 16.18 -7.21 -30.16
C VAL A 3 14.68 -7.22 -30.46
N GLY A 4 14.17 -8.39 -30.85
CA GLY A 4 12.74 -8.62 -31.09
C GLY A 4 12.20 -7.93 -32.35
N LYS A 5 12.99 -7.89 -33.43
CA LYS A 5 12.61 -7.30 -34.72
C LYS A 5 11.44 -8.06 -35.37
N LEU A 6 10.38 -7.36 -35.75
CA LEU A 6 9.23 -7.88 -36.50
C LEU A 6 8.89 -6.92 -37.66
N THR A 7 8.65 -7.45 -38.84
CA THR A 7 8.20 -6.70 -40.02
C THR A 7 6.68 -6.57 -39.99
N PHE A 8 6.16 -5.37 -40.25
CA PHE A 8 4.73 -5.09 -40.30
C PHE A 8 4.33 -4.47 -41.63
N THR A 9 3.32 -5.06 -42.25
CA THR A 9 2.58 -4.47 -43.37
C THR A 9 1.59 -3.41 -42.87
N LYS A 10 1.13 -2.50 -43.74
CA LYS A 10 0.10 -1.50 -43.39
C LYS A 10 -1.16 -2.08 -42.73
N PRO A 11 -1.84 -3.11 -43.28
CA PRO A 11 -3.04 -3.66 -42.63
C PRO A 11 -2.76 -4.29 -41.27
N GLU A 12 -1.57 -4.86 -41.06
CA GLU A 12 -1.16 -5.41 -39.76
C GLU A 12 -0.95 -4.32 -38.71
N ARG A 13 -0.36 -3.17 -39.08
CA ARG A 13 -0.21 -2.01 -38.18
C ARG A 13 -1.58 -1.47 -37.76
N GLU A 14 -2.50 -1.29 -38.70
CA GLU A 14 -3.85 -0.82 -38.40
C GLU A 14 -4.62 -1.79 -37.50
N LYS A 15 -4.47 -3.10 -37.74
CA LYS A 15 -5.06 -4.14 -36.89
C LYS A 15 -4.45 -4.11 -35.49
N LEU A 16 -3.12 -3.99 -35.37
CA LEU A 16 -2.42 -3.88 -34.10
C LEU A 16 -2.90 -2.65 -33.30
N ALA A 17 -3.00 -1.48 -33.95
CA ALA A 17 -3.50 -0.26 -33.33
C ALA A 17 -4.93 -0.40 -32.78
N LYS A 18 -5.84 -1.02 -33.56
CA LYS A 18 -7.23 -1.30 -33.12
C LYS A 18 -7.28 -2.27 -31.94
N VAL A 19 -6.45 -3.32 -31.95
CA VAL A 19 -6.35 -4.27 -30.83
C VAL A 19 -5.79 -3.57 -29.58
N LEU A 20 -4.72 -2.79 -29.70
CA LEU A 20 -4.13 -2.06 -28.57
C LEU A 20 -5.08 -1.00 -28.01
N TRP A 21 -5.88 -0.34 -28.86
CA TRP A 21 -6.94 0.55 -28.40
C TRP A 21 -7.96 -0.19 -27.52
N LEU A 22 -8.43 -1.36 -27.94
CA LEU A 22 -9.31 -2.21 -27.13
C LEU A 22 -8.65 -2.64 -25.82
N LEU A 23 -7.40 -3.09 -25.86
CA LEU A 23 -6.67 -3.55 -24.68
C LEU A 23 -6.44 -2.42 -23.67
N ASN A 24 -6.09 -1.21 -24.11
CA ASN A 24 -5.97 -0.04 -23.23
C ASN A 24 -7.30 0.30 -22.55
N TRP A 25 -8.43 0.19 -23.24
CA TRP A 25 -9.74 0.37 -22.62
C TRP A 25 -10.06 -0.70 -21.57
N ILE A 26 -9.67 -1.94 -21.81
CA ILE A 26 -9.74 -3.01 -20.79
C ILE A 26 -8.81 -2.68 -19.61
N SER A 27 -7.62 -2.15 -19.87
CA SER A 27 -6.70 -1.71 -18.81
C SER A 27 -7.31 -0.60 -17.93
N VAL A 28 -8.05 0.34 -18.52
CA VAL A 28 -8.80 1.36 -17.75
C VAL A 28 -9.79 0.69 -16.79
N LEU A 29 -10.51 -0.33 -17.24
CA LEU A 29 -11.43 -1.09 -16.37
C LEU A 29 -10.67 -1.80 -15.24
N THR A 30 -9.50 -2.38 -15.51
CA THR A 30 -8.67 -2.99 -14.47
C THR A 30 -8.13 -1.96 -13.46
N GLY A 31 -7.80 -0.74 -13.91
CA GLY A 31 -7.44 0.38 -13.03
C GLY A 31 -8.60 0.79 -12.11
N ALA A 32 -9.84 0.82 -12.63
CA ALA A 32 -11.03 1.11 -11.83
C ALA A 32 -11.32 0.01 -10.79
N ILE A 33 -11.06 -1.26 -11.13
CA ILE A 33 -11.14 -2.38 -10.18
C ILE A 33 -10.11 -2.20 -9.06
N LEU A 34 -8.85 -1.86 -9.38
CA LEU A 34 -7.82 -1.61 -8.37
C LEU A 34 -8.18 -0.45 -7.43
N PHE A 35 -8.68 0.65 -8.00
CA PHE A 35 -9.17 1.79 -7.22
C PHE A 35 -10.28 1.38 -6.25
N SER A 36 -11.25 0.59 -6.73
CA SER A 36 -12.36 0.09 -5.93
C SER A 36 -11.90 -0.85 -4.81
N LEU A 37 -10.95 -1.75 -5.09
CA LEU A 37 -10.33 -2.62 -4.09
C LEU A 37 -9.56 -1.82 -3.03
N GLY A 38 -8.87 -0.75 -3.44
CA GLY A 38 -8.20 0.17 -2.52
C GLY A 38 -9.18 0.87 -1.57
N LEU A 39 -10.31 1.35 -2.08
CA LEU A 39 -11.38 1.94 -1.26
C LEU A 39 -12.00 0.91 -0.31
N PHE A 40 -12.30 -0.29 -0.81
CA PHE A 40 -12.83 -1.39 0.01
C PHE A 40 -11.89 -1.71 1.18
N LEU A 41 -10.59 -1.86 0.90
CA LEU A 41 -9.58 -2.15 1.93
C LEU A 41 -9.46 -0.99 2.94
N LYS A 42 -9.53 0.26 2.48
CA LYS A 42 -9.53 1.45 3.35
C LYS A 42 -10.68 1.39 4.35
N VAL A 43 -11.90 1.17 3.87
CA VAL A 43 -13.10 1.11 4.72
C VAL A 43 -13.02 -0.05 5.71
N GLU A 44 -12.54 -1.21 5.28
CA GLU A 44 -12.42 -2.39 6.15
C GLU A 44 -11.41 -2.17 7.29
N ILE A 45 -10.25 -1.56 6.99
CA ILE A 45 -9.24 -1.23 8.01
C ILE A 45 -9.72 -0.12 8.95
N GLU A 46 -10.35 0.94 8.40
CA GLU A 46 -10.87 2.06 9.20
C GLU A 46 -11.97 1.62 10.19
N ARG A 47 -12.72 0.55 9.87
CA ARG A 47 -13.71 -0.05 10.78
C ARG A 47 -13.09 -0.54 12.10
N TRP A 48 -11.83 -0.98 12.05
CA TRP A 48 -11.11 -1.54 13.20
C TRP A 48 -9.86 -0.72 13.59
N GLN A 49 -9.80 0.54 13.18
CA GLN A 49 -8.63 1.39 13.43
C GLN A 49 -8.30 1.54 14.91
N GLU A 50 -9.30 1.52 15.81
CA GLU A 50 -9.08 1.68 17.26
C GLU A 50 -8.31 0.51 17.90
N VAL A 51 -8.29 -0.66 17.24
CA VAL A 51 -7.64 -1.88 17.72
C VAL A 51 -6.37 -2.22 16.93
N MET A 52 -6.01 -1.39 15.95
CA MET A 52 -4.85 -1.58 15.06
C MET A 52 -3.94 -0.36 15.17
N SER A 53 -2.62 -0.53 15.06
CA SER A 53 -1.73 0.64 14.98
C SER A 53 -1.78 1.31 13.60
N GLU A 54 -1.57 2.63 13.55
CA GLU A 54 -1.67 3.46 12.34
C GLU A 54 -0.76 3.04 11.17
N GLY A 55 0.26 2.22 11.43
CA GLY A 55 1.30 1.84 10.45
C GLY A 55 0.82 1.07 9.20
N ILE A 56 -0.43 0.60 9.11
CA ILE A 56 -0.90 -0.21 7.96
C ILE A 56 -1.65 0.62 6.91
N LEU A 57 -2.09 1.84 7.22
CA LEU A 57 -2.95 2.63 6.32
C LEU A 57 -2.28 3.00 4.98
N TYR A 58 -0.95 2.90 4.85
CA TYR A 58 -0.26 3.19 3.59
C TYR A 58 -0.67 2.26 2.44
N VAL A 59 -1.04 1.00 2.72
CA VAL A 59 -1.37 -0.02 1.71
C VAL A 59 -2.61 0.38 0.88
N PRO A 60 -3.78 0.65 1.48
CA PRO A 60 -4.94 1.10 0.72
C PRO A 60 -4.70 2.43 0.00
N HIS A 61 -3.95 3.37 0.59
CA HIS A 61 -3.61 4.64 -0.08
C HIS A 61 -2.78 4.44 -1.34
N MET A 62 -1.80 3.53 -1.32
CA MET A 62 -1.02 3.16 -2.50
C MET A 62 -1.91 2.53 -3.57
N LEU A 63 -2.79 1.58 -3.21
CA LEU A 63 -3.73 0.95 -4.15
C LEU A 63 -4.65 1.96 -4.83
N ILE A 64 -5.21 2.91 -4.08
CA ILE A 64 -6.07 3.98 -4.61
C ILE A 64 -5.31 4.85 -5.59
N THR A 65 -4.11 5.29 -5.21
CA THR A 65 -3.27 6.18 -6.04
C THR A 65 -2.83 5.48 -7.31
N THR A 66 -2.37 4.23 -7.22
CA THR A 66 -1.97 3.41 -8.37
C THR A 66 -3.15 3.11 -9.29
N GLY A 67 -4.33 2.78 -8.75
CA GLY A 67 -5.53 2.55 -9.56
C GLY A 67 -5.95 3.78 -10.37
N LEU A 68 -5.93 4.97 -9.75
CA LEU A 68 -6.23 6.22 -10.44
C LEU A 68 -5.19 6.55 -11.52
N ALA A 69 -3.91 6.39 -11.20
CA ALA A 69 -2.82 6.59 -12.15
C ALA A 69 -2.92 5.63 -13.35
N ALA A 70 -3.25 4.35 -13.10
CA ALA A 70 -3.48 3.35 -14.15
C ALA A 70 -4.62 3.78 -15.08
N CYS A 71 -5.76 4.25 -14.55
CA CYS A 71 -6.86 4.75 -15.36
C CYS A 71 -6.42 5.90 -16.29
N CYS A 72 -5.71 6.89 -15.74
CA CYS A 72 -5.23 8.03 -16.52
C CYS A 72 -4.25 7.60 -17.62
N ILE A 73 -3.22 6.82 -17.25
CA ILE A 73 -2.18 6.36 -18.18
C ILE A 73 -2.80 5.56 -19.34
N ASN A 74 -3.66 4.58 -19.02
CA ASN A 74 -4.28 3.73 -20.03
C ASN A 74 -5.30 4.47 -20.89
N PHE A 75 -6.01 5.46 -20.35
CA PHE A 75 -6.88 6.31 -21.14
C PHE A 75 -6.09 7.12 -22.18
N LEU A 76 -4.94 7.68 -21.78
CA LEU A 76 -4.02 8.33 -22.72
C LEU A 76 -3.47 7.34 -23.75
N GLY A 77 -3.07 6.14 -23.32
CA GLY A 77 -2.61 5.06 -24.21
C GLY A 77 -3.63 4.66 -25.27
N GLY A 78 -4.90 4.55 -24.88
CA GLY A 78 -6.01 4.31 -25.80
C GLY A 78 -6.15 5.43 -26.83
N LYS A 79 -6.17 6.70 -26.39
CA LYS A 79 -6.25 7.86 -27.29
C LYS A 79 -5.07 7.88 -28.29
N ILE A 80 -3.87 7.61 -27.80
CA ILE A 80 -2.65 7.52 -28.62
C ILE A 80 -2.80 6.41 -29.68
N CYS A 81 -3.21 5.20 -29.31
CA CYS A 81 -3.33 4.08 -30.24
C CYS A 81 -4.36 4.35 -31.34
N LEU A 82 -5.45 5.05 -31.01
CA LEU A 82 -6.45 5.48 -31.98
C LEU A 82 -5.90 6.55 -32.94
N ASP A 83 -5.20 7.56 -32.40
CA ASP A 83 -4.65 8.65 -33.23
C ASP A 83 -3.47 8.17 -34.09
N CYS A 84 -2.79 7.07 -33.73
CA CYS A 84 -1.71 6.48 -34.50
C CYS A 84 -2.14 5.89 -35.85
N THR A 85 -3.44 5.60 -36.08
CA THR A 85 -3.90 5.13 -37.39
C THR A 85 -3.81 6.22 -38.46
N ASP A 86 -3.83 7.50 -38.06
CA ASP A 86 -3.65 8.63 -38.96
C ASP A 86 -2.21 9.17 -38.88
N THR A 87 -1.44 9.05 -39.96
CA THR A 87 -0.05 9.53 -40.04
C THR A 87 0.10 11.02 -39.70
N ASN A 88 -0.86 11.86 -40.12
CA ASN A 88 -0.89 13.30 -39.82
C ASN A 88 -1.11 13.60 -38.33
N LYS A 89 -1.88 12.77 -37.62
CA LYS A 89 -2.10 12.92 -36.16
C LYS A 89 -0.93 12.35 -35.37
N PHE A 90 -0.35 11.24 -35.84
CA PHE A 90 0.82 10.63 -35.22
C PHE A 90 2.01 11.60 -35.12
N LEU A 91 2.21 12.47 -36.11
CA LEU A 91 3.27 13.48 -36.09
C LEU A 91 3.20 14.39 -34.86
N ARG A 92 1.98 14.73 -34.40
CA ARG A 92 1.76 15.56 -33.20
C ARG A 92 2.09 14.80 -31.91
N TRP A 93 1.79 13.50 -31.89
CA TRP A 93 2.03 12.64 -30.74
C TRP A 93 3.47 12.17 -30.62
N LYS A 94 4.25 12.19 -31.71
CA LYS A 94 5.65 11.73 -31.75
C LYS A 94 6.49 12.21 -30.57
N LEU A 95 6.42 13.51 -30.24
CA LEU A 95 7.21 14.09 -29.14
C LEU A 95 6.77 13.58 -27.75
N VAL A 96 5.51 13.19 -27.61
CA VAL A 96 4.89 12.70 -26.35
C VAL A 96 5.04 11.18 -26.20
N MET A 97 5.23 10.43 -27.28
CA MET A 97 5.33 8.97 -27.26
C MET A 97 6.49 8.44 -26.43
N MET A 98 7.71 8.96 -26.64
CA MET A 98 8.88 8.53 -25.87
C MET A 98 8.76 8.79 -24.37
N PRO A 99 8.39 10.00 -23.90
CA PRO A 99 8.19 10.23 -22.47
C PRO A 99 7.02 9.39 -21.92
N TYR A 100 5.95 9.18 -22.68
CA TYR A 100 4.86 8.28 -22.29
C TYR A 100 5.35 6.84 -22.05
N ILE A 101 6.15 6.26 -22.96
CA ILE A 101 6.71 4.92 -22.78
C ILE A 101 7.63 4.82 -21.56
N ILE A 102 8.46 5.84 -21.32
CA ILE A 102 9.35 5.87 -20.15
C ILE A 102 8.51 5.95 -18.86
N CYS A 103 7.51 6.82 -18.80
CA CYS A 103 6.61 6.95 -17.65
C CYS A 103 5.81 5.67 -17.39
N THR A 104 5.30 5.01 -18.42
CA THR A 104 4.55 3.75 -18.30
C THR A 104 5.45 2.58 -17.90
N LEU A 105 6.69 2.52 -18.37
CA LEU A 105 7.68 1.55 -17.91
C LEU A 105 8.07 1.75 -16.43
N PHE A 106 8.24 3.00 -16.01
CA PHE A 106 8.46 3.32 -14.61
C PHE A 106 7.25 2.91 -13.75
N PHE A 107 6.04 3.26 -14.19
CA PHE A 107 4.80 2.90 -13.50
C PHE A 107 4.61 1.39 -13.35
N THR A 108 4.83 0.62 -14.42
CA THR A 108 4.76 -0.85 -14.38
C THR A 108 5.84 -1.45 -13.46
N SER A 109 7.02 -0.83 -13.38
CA SER A 109 8.06 -1.21 -12.40
C SER A 109 7.62 -0.94 -10.96
N CYS A 110 6.94 0.19 -10.71
CA CYS A 110 6.36 0.49 -9.40
C CYS A 110 5.26 -0.51 -8.99
N ILE A 111 4.42 -0.95 -9.95
CA ILE A 111 3.41 -1.98 -9.70
C ILE A 111 4.08 -3.29 -9.28
N LEU A 112 5.14 -3.71 -9.98
CA LEU A 112 5.90 -4.92 -9.62
C LEU A 112 6.49 -4.80 -8.22
N ALA A 113 7.12 -3.67 -7.90
CA ALA A 113 7.65 -3.42 -6.57
C ALA A 113 6.55 -3.49 -5.49
N GLY A 114 5.37 -2.91 -5.76
CA GLY A 114 4.20 -3.00 -4.88
C GLY A 114 3.69 -4.43 -4.70
N ALA A 115 3.64 -5.22 -5.77
CA ALA A 115 3.26 -6.63 -5.71
C ALA A 115 4.24 -7.46 -4.86
N LEU A 116 5.54 -7.19 -4.98
CA LEU A 116 6.57 -7.82 -4.14
C LEU A 116 6.49 -7.37 -2.68
N MET A 117 6.20 -6.09 -2.44
CA MET A 117 5.99 -5.56 -1.09
C MET A 117 4.80 -6.22 -0.38
N CYS A 118 3.78 -6.69 -1.10
CA CYS A 118 2.65 -7.39 -0.49
C CYS A 118 3.08 -8.60 0.37
N TYR A 119 4.22 -9.25 0.05
CA TYR A 119 4.76 -10.33 0.88
C TYR A 119 5.28 -9.84 2.24
N SER A 120 5.85 -8.64 2.32
CA SER A 120 6.37 -8.07 3.57
C SER A 120 5.28 -7.47 4.46
N VAL A 121 4.13 -7.10 3.88
CA VAL A 121 3.01 -6.53 4.64
C VAL A 121 2.46 -7.52 5.66
N ARG A 122 2.52 -8.83 5.40
CA ARG A 122 2.05 -9.86 6.34
C ARG A 122 2.70 -9.70 7.73
N SER A 123 4.03 -9.54 7.77
CA SER A 123 4.76 -9.38 9.03
C SER A 123 4.36 -8.08 9.74
N GLN A 124 4.29 -6.98 8.98
CA GLN A 124 3.92 -5.67 9.53
C GLN A 124 2.49 -5.66 10.08
N LEU A 125 1.58 -6.39 9.43
CA LEU A 125 0.20 -6.55 9.87
C LEU A 125 0.12 -7.29 11.20
N GLU A 126 0.89 -8.37 11.34
CA GLU A 126 0.93 -9.14 12.59
C GLU A 126 1.44 -8.31 13.77
N ASP A 127 2.53 -7.56 13.57
CA ASP A 127 3.11 -6.69 14.61
C ASP A 127 2.14 -5.57 15.01
N SER A 128 1.53 -4.94 14.02
CA SER A 128 0.55 -3.87 14.23
C SER A 128 -0.71 -4.35 14.95
N LEU A 129 -1.19 -5.55 14.62
CA LEU A 129 -2.30 -6.19 15.32
C LEU A 129 -1.90 -6.59 16.75
N ALA A 130 -0.71 -7.14 16.93
CA ALA A 130 -0.20 -7.53 18.24
C ALA A 130 -0.11 -6.34 19.20
N LEU A 131 0.43 -5.22 18.73
CA LEU A 131 0.56 -3.99 19.51
C LEU A 131 -0.80 -3.30 19.71
N GLY A 132 -1.59 -3.17 18.65
CA GLY A 132 -2.92 -2.56 18.66
C GLY A 132 -3.86 -3.24 19.63
N LEU A 133 -4.02 -4.57 19.53
CA LEU A 133 -4.87 -5.35 20.44
C LEU A 133 -4.37 -5.31 21.88
N ARG A 134 -3.05 -5.33 22.11
CA ARG A 134 -2.48 -5.20 23.46
C ARG A 134 -2.83 -3.86 24.10
N ASN A 135 -2.74 -2.77 23.34
CA ASN A 135 -3.12 -1.44 23.80
C ASN A 135 -4.65 -1.32 24.00
N ALA A 136 -5.43 -1.86 23.07
CA ALA A 136 -6.89 -1.89 23.17
C ALA A 136 -7.37 -2.60 24.44
N MET A 137 -6.80 -3.77 24.77
CA MET A 137 -7.11 -4.47 26.02
C MET A 137 -6.71 -3.65 27.24
N ARG A 138 -5.52 -3.02 27.24
CA ARG A 138 -5.03 -2.21 28.37
C ARG A 138 -5.96 -1.04 28.68
N TYR A 139 -6.51 -0.41 27.66
CA TYR A 139 -7.40 0.76 27.77
C TYR A 139 -8.89 0.42 27.71
N TYR A 140 -9.23 -0.87 27.72
CA TYR A 140 -10.60 -1.36 27.65
C TYR A 140 -11.50 -0.82 28.77
N LYS A 141 -10.93 -0.61 29.97
CA LYS A 141 -11.65 -0.05 31.12
C LYS A 141 -11.86 1.47 31.06
N ASP A 142 -11.14 2.17 30.19
CA ASP A 142 -11.04 3.64 30.19
C ASP A 142 -12.13 4.30 29.31
N THR A 143 -13.37 3.84 29.43
CA THR A 143 -14.50 4.31 28.62
C THR A 143 -14.88 5.77 28.86
N ASP A 144 -14.49 6.34 30.00
CA ASP A 144 -14.75 7.74 30.35
C ASP A 144 -13.66 8.70 29.84
N THR A 145 -12.60 8.20 29.20
CA THR A 145 -11.52 9.06 28.69
C THR A 145 -11.84 9.61 27.30
N PRO A 146 -11.75 10.94 27.09
CA PRO A 146 -12.01 11.53 25.78
C PRO A 146 -11.03 10.94 24.73
N GLY A 147 -11.59 10.53 23.59
CA GLY A 147 -10.83 9.86 22.52
C GLY A 147 -10.84 8.33 22.57
N ARG A 148 -11.43 7.68 23.59
CA ARG A 148 -11.48 6.20 23.71
C ARG A 148 -12.87 5.65 24.04
N CYS A 149 -13.91 6.48 23.93
CA CYS A 149 -15.28 6.12 24.29
C CYS A 149 -15.79 4.87 23.55
N TYR A 150 -15.37 4.67 22.30
CA TYR A 150 -15.83 3.57 21.46
C TYR A 150 -14.93 2.32 21.53
N LEU A 151 -13.73 2.42 22.11
CA LEU A 151 -12.73 1.34 22.13
C LEU A 151 -13.27 0.03 22.70
N LYS A 152 -13.97 0.11 23.84
CA LYS A 152 -14.61 -1.04 24.48
C LYS A 152 -15.62 -1.71 23.53
N LYS A 153 -16.51 -0.90 22.94
CA LYS A 153 -17.54 -1.37 22.00
C LYS A 153 -16.91 -2.02 20.77
N THR A 154 -15.88 -1.40 20.21
CA THR A 154 -15.15 -1.91 19.05
C THR A 154 -14.47 -3.24 19.35
N LEU A 155 -13.77 -3.36 20.49
CA LEU A 155 -13.14 -4.62 20.89
C LEU A 155 -14.17 -5.72 21.19
N ASP A 156 -15.29 -5.38 21.82
CA ASP A 156 -16.39 -6.31 22.10
C ASP A 156 -17.02 -6.84 20.81
N LEU A 157 -17.32 -5.96 19.85
CA LEU A 157 -17.81 -6.35 18.52
C LEU A 157 -16.82 -7.26 17.80
N LEU A 158 -15.52 -6.93 17.86
CA LEU A 158 -14.48 -7.71 17.23
C LEU A 158 -14.45 -9.15 17.77
N GLN A 159 -14.44 -9.30 19.09
CA GLN A 159 -14.39 -10.62 19.74
C GLN A 159 -15.61 -11.48 19.40
N ILE A 160 -16.80 -10.88 19.37
CA ILE A 160 -18.04 -11.56 19.02
C ILE A 160 -18.06 -11.93 17.52
N GLN A 161 -17.72 -11.00 16.63
CA GLN A 161 -17.80 -11.18 15.18
C GLN A 161 -16.75 -12.16 14.66
N PHE A 162 -15.51 -12.07 15.15
CA PHE A 162 -14.41 -12.95 14.74
C PHE A 162 -14.26 -14.19 15.60
N GLN A 163 -15.16 -14.40 16.58
CA GLN A 163 -15.18 -15.59 17.44
C GLN A 163 -13.82 -15.83 18.09
N CYS A 164 -13.27 -14.77 18.69
CA CYS A 164 -11.92 -14.75 19.24
C CYS A 164 -11.90 -14.11 20.62
N CYS A 165 -10.85 -14.36 21.40
CA CYS A 165 -10.70 -13.76 22.73
C CYS A 165 -9.23 -13.45 23.05
N GLY A 166 -9.02 -12.25 23.59
CA GLY A 166 -7.69 -11.73 23.92
C GLY A 166 -6.85 -11.44 22.66
N ASN A 167 -5.56 -11.20 22.86
CA ASN A 167 -4.64 -10.93 21.76
C ASN A 167 -4.21 -12.25 21.09
N SER A 168 -3.55 -13.11 21.85
CA SER A 168 -3.18 -14.46 21.46
C SER A 168 -4.10 -15.52 22.06
N ARG A 169 -4.55 -15.34 23.31
CA ARG A 169 -5.48 -16.25 23.99
C ARG A 169 -6.33 -15.52 25.03
N TYR A 170 -7.38 -16.17 25.52
CA TYR A 170 -8.25 -15.60 26.56
C TYR A 170 -7.52 -15.29 27.88
N GLN A 171 -6.43 -16.00 28.19
CA GLN A 171 -5.63 -15.75 29.40
C GLN A 171 -4.96 -14.36 29.41
N ASP A 172 -4.84 -13.71 28.25
CA ASP A 172 -4.27 -12.37 28.16
C ASP A 172 -5.06 -11.36 29.02
N TRP A 173 -6.36 -11.60 29.22
CA TRP A 173 -7.21 -10.79 30.08
C TRP A 173 -6.84 -10.89 31.57
N PHE A 174 -6.21 -11.97 32.02
CA PHE A 174 -5.82 -12.15 33.43
C PHE A 174 -4.65 -11.22 33.81
N GLN A 175 -3.90 -10.77 32.82
CA GLN A 175 -2.76 -9.86 32.99
C GLN A 175 -3.15 -8.39 32.87
N VAL A 176 -4.42 -8.09 32.61
CA VAL A 176 -4.92 -6.74 32.36
C VAL A 176 -6.06 -6.42 33.31
N GLN A 177 -5.98 -5.29 34.00
CA GLN A 177 -7.13 -4.77 34.73
C GLN A 177 -8.13 -4.18 33.73
N TRP A 178 -9.06 -5.01 33.27
CA TRP A 178 -10.11 -4.62 32.33
C TRP A 178 -11.41 -4.17 33.01
N ILE A 179 -11.55 -4.39 34.33
CA ILE A 179 -12.65 -3.87 35.14
C ILE A 179 -12.26 -2.48 35.67
N SER A 180 -13.07 -1.47 35.37
CA SER A 180 -12.86 -0.11 35.87
C SER A 180 -13.05 -0.03 37.38
N ASN A 181 -12.26 0.80 38.05
CA ASN A 181 -12.36 1.05 39.49
C ASN A 181 -13.76 1.54 39.90
N ARG A 182 -14.52 2.16 38.98
CA ARG A 182 -15.92 2.57 39.20
C ARG A 182 -16.83 1.40 39.56
N TYR A 183 -16.57 0.21 39.03
CA TYR A 183 -17.40 -0.97 39.24
C TYR A 183 -16.88 -1.86 40.39
N LEU A 184 -15.82 -1.43 41.08
CA LEU A 184 -15.25 -2.14 42.20
C LEU A 184 -15.81 -1.57 43.51
N ASP A 185 -16.39 -2.44 44.33
CA ASP A 185 -16.81 -2.08 45.68
C ASP A 185 -15.60 -2.02 46.61
N MET A 186 -15.07 -0.81 46.79
CA MET A 186 -13.93 -0.54 47.67
C MET A 186 -14.26 -0.69 49.16
N THR A 187 -15.53 -0.87 49.54
CA THR A 187 -15.92 -1.16 50.92
C THR A 187 -15.73 -2.63 51.28
N SER A 188 -15.69 -3.50 50.27
CA SER A 188 -15.47 -4.94 50.50
C SER A 188 -14.00 -5.26 50.75
N SER A 189 -13.73 -5.94 51.88
CA SER A 189 -12.37 -6.36 52.24
C SER A 189 -11.72 -7.22 51.16
N SER A 190 -12.48 -8.11 50.52
CA SER A 190 -11.99 -8.99 49.45
C SER A 190 -11.48 -8.24 48.21
N VAL A 191 -12.09 -7.11 47.85
CA VAL A 191 -11.64 -6.31 46.70
C VAL A 191 -10.37 -5.54 47.06
N VAL A 192 -10.34 -4.94 48.24
CA VAL A 192 -9.18 -4.19 48.74
C VAL A 192 -7.98 -5.11 48.93
N ASP A 193 -8.18 -6.29 49.51
CA ASP A 193 -7.11 -7.29 49.72
C ASP A 193 -6.55 -7.76 48.38
N ARG A 194 -7.41 -8.01 47.38
CA ARG A 194 -6.98 -8.36 46.02
C ARG A 194 -6.24 -7.23 45.32
N LEU A 195 -6.64 -5.97 45.54
CA LEU A 195 -5.93 -4.82 45.00
C LEU A 195 -4.52 -4.69 45.60
N ARG A 196 -4.37 -4.95 46.91
CA ARG A 196 -3.07 -4.93 47.61
C ARG A 196 -2.17 -6.11 47.25
N SER A 197 -2.75 -7.30 47.05
CA SER A 197 -1.98 -8.53 46.82
C SER A 197 -1.41 -8.63 45.40
N ASN A 198 -1.99 -7.91 44.45
CA ASN A 198 -1.60 -7.96 43.05
C ASN A 198 -0.48 -6.98 42.73
N VAL A 199 0.28 -7.32 41.68
CA VAL A 199 1.40 -6.52 41.17
C VAL A 199 0.90 -5.14 40.72
N GLU A 200 1.64 -4.08 41.08
CA GLU A 200 1.34 -2.67 40.74
C GLU A 200 0.01 -2.11 41.30
N GLY A 201 -0.59 -2.76 42.31
CA GLY A 201 -1.84 -2.27 42.90
C GLY A 201 -3.04 -2.35 41.95
N LYS A 202 -3.01 -3.28 40.99
CA LYS A 202 -4.06 -3.49 39.98
C LYS A 202 -5.04 -4.57 40.40
N TYR A 203 -6.31 -4.40 40.05
CA TYR A 203 -7.32 -5.44 40.27
C TYR A 203 -7.23 -6.50 39.15
N LEU A 204 -6.33 -7.46 39.30
CA LEU A 204 -6.21 -8.60 38.39
C LEU A 204 -7.09 -9.75 38.88
N THR A 205 -7.77 -10.40 37.93
CA THR A 205 -8.69 -11.51 38.21
C THR A 205 -8.62 -12.54 37.09
N GLU A 206 -8.87 -13.80 37.40
CA GLU A 206 -9.01 -14.89 36.43
C GLU A 206 -10.37 -14.82 35.72
N GLY A 207 -10.63 -13.70 35.06
CA GLY A 207 -11.87 -13.47 34.35
C GLY A 207 -11.70 -12.77 33.01
N VAL A 208 -12.71 -12.95 32.16
CA VAL A 208 -12.78 -12.43 30.80
C VAL A 208 -14.04 -11.59 30.59
N PRO A 209 -14.04 -10.64 29.66
CA PRO A 209 -15.26 -9.94 29.27
C PRO A 209 -16.32 -10.87 28.65
N PHE A 210 -17.59 -10.45 28.69
CA PHE A 210 -18.70 -11.20 28.08
C PHE A 210 -18.52 -11.45 26.58
N SER A 211 -17.87 -10.54 25.86
CA SER A 211 -17.59 -10.66 24.43
C SER A 211 -16.71 -11.87 24.06
N CYS A 212 -15.99 -12.45 25.02
CA CYS A 212 -15.22 -13.69 24.83
C CYS A 212 -16.04 -14.98 24.91
N CYS A 213 -17.32 -14.88 25.31
CA CYS A 213 -18.20 -16.03 25.46
C CYS A 213 -18.53 -16.67 24.11
N SER A 214 -18.44 -17.99 24.04
CA SER A 214 -18.82 -18.71 22.83
C SER A 214 -20.32 -18.95 22.80
N THR A 215 -20.94 -18.66 21.66
CA THR A 215 -22.36 -18.93 21.39
C THR A 215 -22.65 -20.41 21.17
N LEU A 216 -21.60 -21.24 21.04
CA LEU A 216 -21.71 -22.70 20.86
C LEU A 216 -21.81 -23.45 22.20
N SER A 217 -21.63 -22.74 23.32
CA SER A 217 -21.75 -23.34 24.64
C SER A 217 -23.21 -23.72 24.93
N PRO A 218 -23.50 -24.97 25.33
CA PRO A 218 -24.85 -25.39 25.74
C PRO A 218 -25.25 -24.86 27.13
N ARG A 219 -24.39 -24.10 27.80
CA ARG A 219 -24.59 -23.58 29.16
C ARG A 219 -24.27 -22.08 29.23
N PRO A 220 -24.80 -21.36 30.25
CA PRO A 220 -24.44 -19.98 30.52
C PRO A 220 -22.92 -19.80 30.57
N CYS A 221 -22.44 -18.73 29.95
CA CYS A 221 -21.01 -18.48 29.87
C CYS A 221 -20.41 -18.17 31.23
N ILE A 222 -19.32 -18.87 31.57
CA ILE A 222 -18.55 -18.64 32.78
C ILE A 222 -17.43 -17.64 32.49
N GLN A 223 -17.50 -16.48 33.14
CA GLN A 223 -16.56 -15.36 32.93
C GLN A 223 -15.54 -15.19 34.04
N GLN A 224 -15.81 -15.73 35.24
CA GLN A 224 -14.98 -15.58 36.43
C GLN A 224 -14.48 -16.94 36.88
N GLN A 225 -13.31 -16.96 37.53
CA GLN A 225 -12.67 -18.19 38.01
C GLN A 225 -12.58 -19.23 36.89
N VAL A 226 -12.18 -18.78 35.70
CA VAL A 226 -12.14 -19.61 34.48
C VAL A 226 -11.11 -20.75 34.60
N GLY A 227 -10.07 -20.55 35.42
CA GLY A 227 -9.04 -21.56 35.68
C GLY A 227 -9.45 -22.63 36.70
N ASP A 228 -10.35 -22.30 37.63
CA ASP A 228 -10.74 -23.18 38.72
C ASP A 228 -11.96 -24.03 38.33
N ARG A 229 -11.88 -25.35 38.54
CA ARG A 229 -12.96 -26.31 38.25
C ARG A 229 -13.89 -26.53 39.44
N SER A 230 -13.42 -26.24 40.65
CA SER A 230 -14.14 -26.51 41.89
C SER A 230 -15.45 -25.73 42.07
N PRO A 231 -15.59 -24.46 41.59
CA PRO A 231 -16.84 -23.71 41.80
C PRO A 231 -17.94 -24.04 40.79
N HIS A 232 -17.65 -24.82 39.74
CA HIS A 232 -18.57 -25.04 38.61
C HIS A 232 -19.17 -26.45 38.63
N PHE A 233 -20.42 -26.56 39.08
CA PHE A 233 -21.13 -27.84 39.21
C PHE A 233 -21.27 -28.56 37.85
N ASN A 234 -20.88 -29.86 37.81
CA ASN A 234 -20.95 -30.72 36.61
C ASN A 234 -20.30 -30.13 35.35
N TYR A 235 -19.18 -29.42 35.50
CA TYR A 235 -18.48 -28.80 34.38
C TYR A 235 -17.56 -29.80 33.67
N ASP A 236 -18.09 -30.45 32.63
CA ASP A 236 -17.38 -31.45 31.85
C ASP A 236 -16.33 -30.81 30.92
N GLN A 237 -15.29 -31.55 30.55
CA GLN A 237 -14.14 -31.05 29.79
C GLN A 237 -14.55 -30.54 28.40
N ARG A 238 -15.59 -31.13 27.79
CA ARG A 238 -16.16 -30.69 26.50
C ARG A 238 -16.87 -29.33 26.61
N SER A 239 -17.69 -29.13 27.65
CA SER A 239 -18.29 -27.82 27.93
C SER A 239 -17.21 -26.76 28.23
N GLN A 240 -16.13 -27.13 28.91
CA GLN A 240 -14.99 -26.24 29.15
C GLN A 240 -14.26 -25.82 27.87
N GLN A 241 -14.22 -26.70 26.86
CA GLN A 241 -13.64 -26.36 25.57
C GLN A 241 -14.50 -25.39 24.77
N LEU A 242 -15.82 -25.43 24.96
CA LEU A 242 -16.81 -24.66 24.22
C LEU A 242 -17.29 -23.40 24.96
N ASN A 243 -16.86 -23.12 26.19
CA ASN A 243 -17.34 -21.98 26.96
C ASN A 243 -16.83 -20.62 26.44
N LEU A 244 -15.54 -20.54 26.08
CA LEU A 244 -14.89 -19.33 25.60
C LEU A 244 -14.24 -19.56 24.25
N TRP A 245 -14.13 -18.49 23.46
CA TRP A 245 -13.32 -18.51 22.25
C TRP A 245 -11.85 -18.73 22.61
N ARG A 246 -11.26 -19.83 22.15
CA ARG A 246 -9.85 -20.17 22.42
C ARG A 246 -8.87 -19.53 21.44
N ARG A 247 -9.37 -19.13 20.26
CA ARG A 247 -8.59 -18.47 19.22
C ARG A 247 -8.32 -17.02 19.63
N GLY A 248 -7.07 -16.59 19.55
CA GLY A 248 -6.70 -15.19 19.76
C GLY A 248 -7.18 -14.30 18.62
N CYS A 249 -7.55 -13.06 18.93
CA CYS A 249 -8.02 -12.12 17.92
C CYS A 249 -6.95 -11.70 16.93
N ARG A 250 -5.68 -11.71 17.34
CA ARG A 250 -4.55 -11.48 16.43
C ARG A 250 -4.56 -12.49 15.30
N GLN A 251 -4.65 -13.78 15.62
CA GLN A 251 -4.69 -14.84 14.62
C GLN A 251 -5.95 -14.77 13.76
N ALA A 252 -7.11 -14.53 14.37
CA ALA A 252 -8.39 -14.46 13.63
C ALA A 252 -8.40 -13.32 12.60
N LEU A 253 -7.95 -12.12 12.99
CA LEU A 253 -7.82 -10.97 12.08
C LEU A 253 -6.73 -11.21 11.03
N MET A 254 -5.60 -11.81 11.45
CA MET A 254 -4.50 -12.09 10.54
C MET A 254 -4.93 -13.02 9.41
N ASP A 255 -5.67 -14.07 9.72
CA ASP A 255 -6.18 -15.01 8.71
C ASP A 255 -7.22 -14.35 7.81
N HIS A 256 -8.10 -13.51 8.35
CA HIS A 256 -9.09 -12.75 7.58
C HIS A 256 -8.43 -11.81 6.57
N TYR A 257 -7.51 -10.95 7.02
CA TYR A 257 -6.84 -9.98 6.16
C TYR A 257 -5.84 -10.64 5.21
N THR A 258 -5.18 -11.73 5.61
CA THR A 258 -4.29 -12.47 4.70
C THR A 258 -5.03 -12.94 3.46
N GLY A 259 -6.25 -13.48 3.61
CA GLY A 259 -7.06 -13.92 2.46
C GLY A 259 -7.37 -12.76 1.50
N ILE A 260 -7.78 -11.61 2.05
CA ILE A 260 -8.05 -10.39 1.27
C ILE A 260 -6.79 -9.93 0.53
N MET A 261 -5.65 -9.87 1.24
CA MET A 261 -4.38 -9.39 0.68
C MET A 261 -3.81 -10.34 -0.37
N GLN A 262 -3.94 -11.65 -0.18
CA GLN A 262 -3.54 -12.63 -1.20
C GLN A 262 -4.38 -12.48 -2.47
N SER A 263 -5.70 -12.29 -2.34
CA SER A 263 -6.58 -12.03 -3.49
C SER A 263 -6.20 -10.74 -4.22
N ILE A 264 -5.93 -9.66 -3.47
CA ILE A 264 -5.49 -8.38 -4.05
C ILE A 264 -4.13 -8.54 -4.72
N GLY A 265 -3.16 -9.20 -4.07
CA GLY A 265 -1.82 -9.42 -4.61
C GLY A 265 -1.84 -10.23 -5.91
N LEU A 266 -2.65 -11.28 -5.98
CA LEU A 266 -2.86 -12.05 -7.21
C LEU A 266 -3.47 -11.18 -8.32
N THR A 267 -4.48 -10.38 -7.98
CA THR A 267 -5.13 -9.45 -8.91
C THR A 267 -4.14 -8.43 -9.47
N VAL A 268 -3.32 -7.81 -8.60
CA VAL A 268 -2.26 -6.86 -8.98
C VAL A 268 -1.23 -7.52 -9.89
N LEU A 269 -0.83 -8.77 -9.61
CA LEU A 269 0.13 -9.51 -10.44
C LEU A 269 -0.42 -9.82 -11.84
N LEU A 270 -1.71 -10.20 -11.93
CA LEU A 270 -2.38 -10.41 -13.22
C LEU A 270 -2.48 -9.10 -14.02
N ILE A 271 -2.82 -8.00 -13.35
CA ILE A 271 -2.85 -6.67 -13.98
C ILE A 271 -1.46 -6.27 -14.45
N TRP A 272 -0.42 -6.50 -13.65
CA TRP A 272 0.96 -6.22 -14.05
C TRP A 272 1.37 -6.98 -15.33
N LEU A 273 1.05 -8.28 -15.43
CA LEU A 273 1.31 -9.07 -16.63
C LEU A 273 0.56 -8.51 -17.85
N PHE A 274 -0.70 -8.11 -17.65
CA PHE A 274 -1.51 -7.52 -18.70
C PHE A 274 -0.96 -6.15 -19.16
N GLU A 275 -0.60 -5.28 -18.23
CA GLU A 275 0.02 -3.97 -18.51
C GLU A 275 1.35 -4.12 -19.24
N LEU A 276 2.15 -5.13 -18.90
CA LEU A 276 3.40 -5.43 -19.60
C LEU A 276 3.14 -5.88 -21.05
N LEU A 277 2.09 -6.66 -21.29
CA LEU A 277 1.66 -7.03 -22.64
C LEU A 277 1.20 -5.80 -23.45
N VAL A 278 0.41 -4.90 -22.83
CA VAL A 278 -0.03 -3.68 -23.50
C VAL A 278 1.16 -2.77 -23.80
N LEU A 279 2.06 -2.55 -22.83
CA LEU A 279 3.24 -1.71 -22.99
C LEU A 279 4.16 -2.21 -24.11
N THR A 280 4.43 -3.51 -24.16
CA THR A 280 5.25 -4.11 -25.24
C THR A 280 4.58 -3.92 -26.60
N GLY A 281 3.26 -4.10 -26.70
CA GLY A 281 2.51 -3.84 -27.92
C GLY A 281 2.55 -2.38 -28.37
N VAL A 282 2.36 -1.43 -27.45
CA VAL A 282 2.48 0.02 -27.76
C VAL A 282 3.90 0.37 -28.19
N ARG A 283 4.92 -0.25 -27.60
CA ARG A 283 6.32 -0.06 -28.01
C ARG A 283 6.57 -0.54 -29.44
N TYR A 284 6.03 -1.70 -29.82
CA TYR A 284 6.08 -2.19 -31.20
C TYR A 284 5.40 -1.24 -32.18
N LEU A 285 4.19 -0.76 -31.83
CA LEU A 285 3.46 0.19 -32.67
C LEU A 285 4.24 1.50 -32.83
N GLN A 286 4.83 2.01 -31.75
CA GLN A 286 5.63 3.23 -31.77
C GLN A 286 6.82 3.12 -32.73
N THR A 287 7.65 2.08 -32.60
CA THR A 287 8.87 1.92 -33.42
C THR A 287 8.53 1.67 -34.88
N ALA A 288 7.49 0.89 -35.16
CA ALA A 288 6.98 0.70 -36.52
C ALA A 288 6.53 2.03 -37.15
N MET A 289 5.71 2.83 -36.44
CA MET A 289 5.22 4.12 -36.95
C MET A 289 6.32 5.17 -37.12
N GLU A 290 7.35 5.16 -36.25
CA GLU A 290 8.52 6.02 -36.42
C GLU A 290 9.32 5.67 -37.68
N ASN A 291 9.41 4.39 -38.04
CA ASN A 291 10.05 3.97 -39.28
C ASN A 291 9.22 4.31 -40.53
N VAL A 292 7.89 4.26 -40.47
CA VAL A 292 7.02 4.78 -41.55
C VAL A 292 7.34 6.24 -41.85
N LEU A 293 7.46 7.07 -40.80
CA LEU A 293 7.82 8.48 -40.96
C LEU A 293 9.23 8.68 -41.53
N ARG A 294 10.18 7.79 -41.22
CA ARG A 294 11.56 7.85 -41.76
C ARG A 294 11.64 7.44 -43.23
N LEU A 295 10.87 6.43 -43.64
CA LEU A 295 10.80 5.95 -45.02
C LEU A 295 10.00 6.88 -45.93
N GLY A 296 9.05 7.65 -45.38
CA GLY A 296 8.25 8.61 -46.12
C GLY A 296 7.16 8.00 -47.01
N ASP A 297 7.06 6.67 -47.05
CA ASP A 297 6.03 5.92 -47.78
C ASP A 297 5.09 5.20 -46.80
N PRO A 298 3.79 5.59 -46.72
CA PRO A 298 2.82 5.00 -45.82
C PRO A 298 2.44 3.55 -46.14
N ASP A 299 2.69 3.07 -47.36
CA ASP A 299 2.33 1.72 -47.80
C ASP A 299 3.51 0.73 -47.69
N SER A 300 4.70 1.22 -47.34
CA SER A 300 5.91 0.40 -47.18
C SER A 300 5.83 -0.57 -45.98
N GLU A 301 6.49 -1.72 -46.15
CA GLU A 301 6.77 -2.65 -45.06
C GLU A 301 7.83 -2.03 -44.14
N VAL A 302 7.55 -2.02 -42.84
CA VAL A 302 8.45 -1.41 -41.85
C VAL A 302 8.74 -2.36 -40.71
N ASP A 303 9.93 -2.23 -40.17
CA ASP A 303 10.35 -2.98 -38.99
C ASP A 303 9.84 -2.30 -37.72
N GLY A 304 9.36 -3.08 -36.76
CA GLY A 304 9.15 -2.69 -35.37
C GLY A 304 10.06 -3.51 -34.45
N TRP A 305 10.54 -2.90 -33.37
CA TRP A 305 11.39 -3.56 -32.38
C TRP A 305 11.13 -3.05 -30.96
N ILE A 306 11.52 -3.84 -29.97
CA ILE A 306 11.37 -3.48 -28.55
C ILE A 306 12.53 -2.58 -28.12
N LEU A 307 13.76 -3.02 -28.41
CA LEU A 307 15.01 -2.37 -28.02
C LEU A 307 15.92 -2.19 -29.23
N GLU A 308 16.45 -0.98 -29.37
CA GLU A 308 17.39 -0.63 -30.46
C GLU A 308 18.77 -1.27 -30.24
N ASN A 309 19.20 -1.38 -28.97
CA ASN A 309 20.42 -2.06 -28.52
C ASN A 309 20.10 -3.10 -27.43
N SER A 310 20.99 -4.08 -27.18
CA SER A 310 20.78 -5.07 -26.11
C SER A 310 20.63 -4.38 -24.74
N LEU A 311 19.81 -4.92 -23.82
CA LEU A 311 19.68 -4.39 -22.45
C LEU A 311 21.04 -4.19 -21.77
N ALA A 312 22.01 -5.08 -22.04
CA ALA A 312 23.36 -5.01 -21.53
C ALA A 312 24.21 -3.88 -22.16
N GLU A 313 23.91 -3.48 -23.39
CA GLU A 313 24.59 -2.39 -24.11
C GLU A 313 23.98 -1.04 -23.73
N THR A 314 22.64 -0.95 -23.61
CA THR A 314 21.95 0.25 -23.11
C THR A 314 22.31 0.54 -21.65
N ALA A 315 22.38 -0.49 -20.80
CA ALA A 315 22.83 -0.33 -19.41
C ALA A 315 24.30 0.14 -19.32
N ARG A 316 25.19 -0.39 -20.17
CA ARG A 316 26.59 0.07 -20.24
C ARG A 316 26.69 1.51 -20.71
N SER A 317 25.98 1.89 -21.78
CA SER A 317 25.97 3.26 -22.28
C SER A 317 25.44 4.25 -21.24
N ASN A 318 24.34 3.92 -20.55
CA ASN A 318 23.81 4.76 -19.48
C ASN A 318 24.76 4.83 -18.27
N PHE A 319 25.41 3.73 -17.91
CA PHE A 319 26.42 3.71 -16.84
C PHE A 319 27.65 4.54 -17.20
N ASP A 320 28.11 4.50 -18.45
CA ASP A 320 29.22 5.31 -18.94
C ASP A 320 28.88 6.80 -18.98
N ILE A 321 27.64 7.16 -19.33
CA ILE A 321 27.15 8.55 -19.26
C ILE A 321 27.12 9.05 -17.82
N ILE A 322 26.60 8.26 -16.86
CA ILE A 322 26.58 8.60 -15.43
C ILE A 322 28.01 8.72 -14.89
N LYS A 323 28.91 7.81 -15.28
CA LYS A 323 30.33 7.83 -14.90
C LYS A 323 31.06 9.05 -15.45
N ASN A 324 30.74 9.48 -16.67
CA ASN A 324 31.32 10.68 -17.28
C ASN A 324 30.77 11.97 -16.66
N MET A 325 29.49 12.01 -16.26
CA MET A 325 28.95 13.12 -15.47
C MET A 325 29.59 13.19 -14.07
N GLY A 326 29.90 12.04 -13.45
CA GLY A 326 30.65 11.99 -12.19
C GLY A 326 32.10 12.46 -12.30
N LYS A 327 32.74 12.28 -13.47
CA LYS A 327 34.09 12.80 -13.74
C LYS A 327 34.14 14.32 -13.94
N CYS A 328 33.07 14.95 -14.45
CA CYS A 328 32.99 16.42 -14.50
C CYS A 328 32.92 17.10 -13.12
N TYR A 329 32.60 16.35 -12.05
CA TYR A 329 32.58 16.86 -10.68
C TYR A 329 33.91 16.68 -9.92
N GLN A 330 34.89 15.97 -10.48
CA GLN A 330 36.26 16.05 -10.00
C GLN A 330 36.93 17.25 -10.65
N VAL A 331 36.72 18.43 -10.04
CA VAL A 331 37.57 19.60 -10.27
C VAL A 331 38.98 19.23 -9.83
N ASP A 332 39.92 19.32 -10.77
CA ASP A 332 41.36 19.27 -10.52
C ASP A 332 41.71 20.26 -9.40
N ASN A 333 42.35 19.76 -8.33
CA ASN A 333 43.04 20.60 -7.36
C ASN A 333 44.26 21.20 -8.06
N ASP A 334 44.13 22.40 -8.62
CA ASP A 334 45.25 23.18 -9.15
C ASP A 334 45.89 23.99 -8.00
N PRO A 335 47.13 23.71 -7.58
CA PRO A 335 47.74 24.33 -6.41
C PRO A 335 48.53 25.56 -6.84
N ASN A 336 47.88 26.63 -7.30
CA ASN A 336 48.53 27.94 -7.35
C ASN A 336 47.52 29.07 -7.55
N ILE A 337 47.13 29.74 -6.45
CA ILE A 337 46.89 31.19 -6.38
C ILE A 337 46.84 31.54 -4.89
N ASN A 338 47.97 32.03 -4.39
CA ASN A 338 48.06 32.82 -3.17
C ASN A 338 48.78 34.11 -3.57
N ILE A 339 48.02 35.16 -3.90
CA ILE A 339 48.52 36.54 -3.89
C ILE A 339 47.40 37.42 -3.33
N PRO A 340 47.56 38.02 -2.15
CA PRO A 340 46.62 38.99 -1.63
C PRO A 340 46.94 40.38 -2.18
N THR A 341 45.93 41.15 -2.57
CA THR A 341 46.10 42.60 -2.75
C THR A 341 44.83 43.33 -2.34
N ALA A 342 45.05 44.48 -1.72
CA ALA A 342 44.19 45.16 -0.78
C ALA A 342 43.09 46.01 -1.41
N ALA A 343 42.06 46.21 -0.59
CA ALA A 343 41.12 47.33 -0.48
C ALA A 343 41.14 48.45 -1.53
N GLU A 344 39.96 48.75 -2.10
CA GLU A 344 39.48 50.13 -2.24
C GLU A 344 37.93 50.20 -2.23
N GLN A 345 37.43 51.32 -1.71
CA GLN A 345 36.14 51.56 -1.06
C GLN A 345 34.88 51.61 -1.95
N GLU A 346 33.74 51.37 -1.28
CA GLU A 346 32.35 51.58 -1.70
C GLU A 346 32.01 53.05 -2.03
N VAL A 347 31.15 53.28 -3.04
CA VAL A 347 30.25 54.46 -3.13
C VAL A 347 28.91 54.06 -3.83
N PRO A 348 27.73 54.55 -3.40
CA PRO A 348 26.43 53.90 -3.65
C PRO A 348 25.55 54.52 -4.76
N SER A 349 24.49 53.76 -5.07
CA SER A 349 23.42 53.88 -6.07
C SER A 349 22.72 55.24 -6.22
N ARG A 350 22.54 55.70 -7.47
CA ARG A 350 21.79 56.91 -7.85
C ARG A 350 20.41 56.53 -8.43
N GLN A 351 19.34 57.02 -7.80
CA GLN A 351 17.93 56.84 -8.20
C GLN A 351 17.57 57.61 -9.48
N LEU A 352 16.80 56.98 -10.37
CA LEU A 352 16.11 57.59 -11.50
C LEU A 352 15.00 58.53 -11.02
N ARG A 353 14.94 59.75 -11.56
CA ARG A 353 13.82 60.70 -11.41
C ARG A 353 13.20 60.98 -12.79
N ILE A 354 11.88 60.78 -12.87
CA ILE A 354 11.01 61.01 -14.03
C ILE A 354 10.83 62.52 -14.26
N PRO A 355 10.80 63.03 -15.51
CA PRO A 355 10.48 64.43 -15.77
C PRO A 355 8.97 64.65 -15.99
N VAL A 356 8.45 65.71 -15.39
CA VAL A 356 7.12 66.31 -15.66
C VAL A 356 7.35 67.65 -16.37
N THR A 357 6.58 67.81 -17.45
CA THR A 357 6.26 68.97 -18.32
C THR A 357 6.67 70.39 -17.93
N SER A 358 7.13 71.15 -18.93
CA SER A 358 6.45 72.35 -19.43
C SER A 358 6.70 72.52 -20.93
#